data_AF-A0A847IAL0-F1
#
_entry.id   AF-A0A847IAL0-F1
#
_cell.length_a   1.000
_cell.length_b   1.000
_cell.length_c   1.000
_cell.angle_alpha   90.00
_cell.angle_beta   90.00
_cell.angle_gamma   90.00
#
_symmetry.space_group_name_H-M   'P 1'
#
loop_
_entity.id
_entity.type
_entity.pdbx_description
1 polymer ?
#
loop_
_entity_poly.entity_id
_entity_poly.type
_entity_poly.pdbx_seq_one_letter_code
_entity_poly.pdbx_strand_id
1 'polypeptide(L)'
;MVVSGPFYRRRIPAAEIVGASVALDDGTTTGWLNWPVTRSAADKIVRLNLGGSASVTLDLADGSRIQFVAADLAAAQAIHDSIEAPLVP
;
A
#
# COMPACT_ATOMS: atom_id res chain seq x y z
N MET A 1 -11.43 -25.30 -0.25
CA MET A 1 -10.50 -24.70 -1.23
C MET A 1 -9.39 -24.02 -0.45
N VAL A 2 -8.14 -24.46 -0.62
CA VAL A 2 -6.99 -23.83 0.05
C VAL A 2 -6.36 -22.88 -0.95
N VAL A 3 -6.32 -21.60 -0.60
CA VAL A 3 -5.64 -20.59 -1.39
C VAL A 3 -4.32 -20.29 -0.71
N SER A 4 -3.20 -20.60 -1.38
CA SER A 4 -1.85 -20.31 -0.91
C SER A 4 -1.20 -19.28 -1.84
N GLY A 5 -0.80 -18.15 -1.26
CA GLY A 5 0.04 -17.14 -1.91
C GLY A 5 1.32 -16.93 -1.10
N PRO A 6 2.43 -16.50 -1.72
CA PRO A 6 3.62 -16.14 -0.97
C PRO A 6 3.28 -15.00 0.00
N PHE A 7 3.52 -15.19 1.31
CA PHE A 7 3.46 -14.10 2.28
C PHE A 7 4.56 -13.09 1.92
N TYR A 8 4.23 -12.13 1.05
CA TYR A 8 5.12 -11.04 0.72
C TYR A 8 5.23 -10.15 1.95
N ARG A 9 6.38 -10.23 2.65
CA ARG A 9 6.71 -9.36 3.76
C ARG A 9 7.80 -8.40 3.32
N ARG A 10 7.44 -7.13 3.16
CA ARG A 10 8.39 -6.01 3.03
C ARG A 10 8.33 -5.18 4.30
N ARG A 11 9.49 -4.78 4.81
CA ARG A 11 9.62 -3.79 5.88
C ARG A 11 10.18 -2.51 5.27
N ILE A 12 9.62 -1.39 5.69
CA ILE A 12 10.05 -0.05 5.32
C ILE A 12 10.30 0.67 6.63
N PRO A 13 11.54 1.12 6.92
CA PRO A 13 11.79 1.97 8.08
C PRO A 13 10.96 3.26 7.98
N ALA A 14 10.32 3.67 9.07
CA ALA A 14 9.52 4.90 9.07
C ALA A 14 10.33 6.14 8.67
N ALA A 15 11.62 6.16 9.01
CA ALA A 15 12.55 7.23 8.62
C ALA A 15 12.80 7.35 7.10
N GLU A 16 12.46 6.31 6.31
CA GLU A 16 12.56 6.35 4.85
C GLU A 16 11.29 6.93 4.19
N ILE A 17 10.18 7.05 4.93
CA ILE A 17 8.92 7.59 4.43
C ILE A 17 9.01 9.12 4.49
N VAL A 18 8.90 9.76 3.33
CA VAL A 18 8.96 11.23 3.19
C VAL A 18 7.60 11.85 2.90
N GLY A 19 6.59 11.01 2.63
CA GLY A 19 5.21 11.43 2.46
C GLY A 19 4.25 10.25 2.40
N ALA A 20 3.00 10.51 2.75
CA ALA A 20 1.89 9.59 2.56
C ALA A 20 0.70 10.35 1.95
N SER A 21 -0.07 9.68 1.10
CA SER A 21 -1.28 10.25 0.50
C SER A 21 -2.37 9.21 0.36
N VAL A 22 -3.62 9.66 0.47
CA VAL A 22 -4.81 8.82 0.34
C VAL A 22 -5.58 9.22 -0.91
N ALA A 23 -6.05 8.25 -1.67
CA ALA A 23 -6.86 8.47 -2.86
C ALA A 23 -7.95 7.41 -2.98
N LEU A 24 -9.03 7.74 -3.70
CA LEU A 24 -9.93 6.71 -4.22
C LEU A 24 -9.17 5.84 -5.22
N ASP A 25 -9.50 4.56 -5.24
CA ASP A 25 -8.95 3.57 -6.16
C ASP A 25 -10.14 2.89 -6.81
N ASP A 26 -10.44 3.25 -8.06
CA ASP A 26 -11.54 2.69 -8.84
C ASP A 26 -11.25 1.26 -9.33
N GLY A 27 -10.29 0.59 -8.68
CA GLY A 27 -9.70 -0.70 -8.98
C GLY A 27 -10.68 -1.68 -9.62
N THR A 28 -10.61 -1.75 -10.94
CA THR A 28 -11.22 -2.78 -11.81
C THR A 28 -10.70 -4.20 -11.53
N THR A 29 -9.96 -4.38 -10.43
CA THR A 29 -9.32 -5.63 -10.03
C THR A 29 -9.88 -6.07 -8.69
N THR A 30 -11.05 -6.69 -8.72
CA THR A 30 -11.71 -7.35 -7.58
C THR A 30 -11.03 -8.67 -7.21
N GLY A 31 -9.70 -8.70 -7.12
CA GLY A 31 -8.92 -9.90 -6.88
C GLY A 31 -8.98 -10.31 -5.41
N TRP A 32 -9.52 -11.49 -5.12
CA TRP A 32 -9.71 -12.05 -3.77
C TRP A 32 -8.41 -12.54 -3.11
N LEU A 33 -7.25 -12.22 -3.68
CA LEU A 33 -5.98 -12.79 -3.26
C LEU A 33 -4.82 -11.83 -3.49
N ASN A 34 -4.00 -11.66 -2.45
CA ASN A 34 -2.71 -10.95 -2.43
C ASN A 34 -1.79 -11.44 -3.57
N TRP A 35 -1.89 -10.85 -4.77
CA TRP A 35 -0.99 -11.14 -5.88
C TRP A 35 0.18 -10.13 -5.87
N PRO A 36 1.40 -10.53 -6.26
CA PRO A 36 2.62 -9.82 -5.96
C PRO A 36 2.71 -8.53 -6.78
N VAL A 37 3.08 -7.47 -6.05
CA VAL A 37 3.96 -6.37 -6.45
C VAL A 37 4.33 -6.38 -7.93
N THR A 38 3.54 -5.70 -8.75
CA THR A 38 4.03 -5.28 -10.06
C THR A 38 4.95 -4.07 -9.83
N ARG A 39 6.15 -4.09 -10.40
CA ARG A 39 6.89 -2.85 -10.64
C ARG A 39 6.19 -2.17 -11.82
N SER A 40 5.71 -0.94 -11.65
CA SER A 40 5.28 -0.16 -12.81
C SER A 40 6.52 0.05 -13.71
N ALA A 41 6.42 -0.27 -15.00
CA ALA A 41 7.55 -0.14 -15.93
C ALA A 41 7.98 1.33 -16.13
N ALA A 42 7.12 2.28 -15.75
CA ALA A 42 7.35 3.72 -15.87
C ALA A 42 7.79 4.37 -14.55
N ASP A 43 7.55 3.73 -13.41
CA ASP A 43 7.75 4.31 -12.08
C ASP A 43 8.10 3.21 -11.07
N LYS A 44 9.03 3.45 -10.14
CA LYS A 44 9.44 2.50 -9.09
C LYS A 44 8.34 2.27 -8.03
N ILE A 45 7.08 2.11 -8.45
CA ILE A 45 5.95 1.84 -7.57
C ILE A 45 5.83 0.34 -7.35
N VAL A 46 5.71 -0.04 -6.08
CA VAL A 46 5.28 -1.36 -5.64
C VAL A 46 3.84 -1.26 -5.13
N ARG A 47 2.90 -1.91 -5.82
CA ARG A 47 1.49 -1.93 -5.39
C ARG A 47 1.14 -3.25 -4.69
N LEU A 48 0.52 -3.15 -3.52
CA LEU A 48 -0.08 -4.23 -2.77
C LEU A 48 -1.59 -4.06 -2.82
N ASN A 49 -2.28 -4.93 -3.57
CA ASN A 49 -3.72 -4.89 -3.69
C ASN A 49 -4.38 -5.81 -2.66
N LEU A 50 -5.12 -5.26 -1.69
CA LEU A 50 -5.86 -6.01 -0.68
C LEU A 50 -7.36 -6.14 -1.02
N GLY A 51 -7.77 -5.68 -2.20
CA GLY A 51 -9.16 -5.56 -2.62
C GLY A 51 -9.84 -4.36 -1.95
N GLY A 52 -10.44 -3.49 -2.75
CA GLY A 52 -11.19 -2.35 -2.23
C GLY A 52 -11.28 -1.18 -3.19
N SER A 53 -11.71 -0.04 -2.66
CA SER A 53 -12.07 1.16 -3.41
C SER A 53 -11.24 2.40 -3.07
N ALA A 54 -10.20 2.24 -2.25
CA ALA A 54 -9.29 3.32 -1.88
C ALA A 54 -7.85 2.81 -1.79
N SER A 55 -6.90 3.73 -1.80
CA SER A 55 -5.49 3.40 -1.64
C SER A 55 -4.74 4.42 -0.78
N VAL A 56 -3.64 3.95 -0.18
CA VAL A 56 -2.63 4.77 0.50
C VAL A 56 -1.32 4.60 -0.26
N THR A 57 -0.71 5.71 -0.65
CA THR A 57 0.60 5.72 -1.30
C THR A 57 1.64 6.32 -0.37
N LEU A 58 2.74 5.61 -0.19
CA LEU A 58 3.92 6.06 0.53
C LEU A 58 4.98 6.48 -0.46
N ASP A 59 5.52 7.67 -0.27
CA ASP A 59 6.68 8.17 -0.99
C ASP A 59 7.93 7.93 -0.13
N LEU A 60 8.95 7.30 -0.73
CA LEU A 60 10.20 6.99 -0.04
C LEU A 60 11.31 7.96 -0.44
N ALA A 61 12.29 8.14 0.45
CA ALA A 61 13.43 9.03 0.25
C ALA A 61 14.28 8.68 -0.99
N ASP A 62 14.28 7.42 -1.44
CA ASP A 62 14.98 6.96 -2.64
C ASP A 62 14.20 7.21 -3.95
N GLY A 63 13.06 7.90 -3.85
CA GLY A 63 12.13 8.19 -4.95
C GLY A 63 11.25 7.00 -5.35
N SER A 64 11.33 5.87 -4.64
CA SER A 64 10.40 4.75 -4.82
C SER A 64 9.05 5.07 -4.18
N ARG A 65 8.00 4.41 -4.67
CA ARG A 65 6.65 4.54 -4.12
C ARG A 65 6.08 3.19 -3.74
N ILE A 66 5.26 3.15 -2.70
CA ILE A 66 4.59 1.93 -2.26
C ILE A 66 3.12 2.23 -2.06
N GLN A 67 2.25 1.53 -2.78
CA GLN A 67 0.82 1.76 -2.73
C GLN A 67 0.11 0.54 -2.12
N PHE A 68 -0.77 0.78 -1.16
CA PHE A 68 -1.64 -0.21 -0.55
C PHE A 68 -3.08 0.09 -0.95
N VAL A 69 -3.75 -0.86 -1.57
CA VAL A 69 -5.20 -0.77 -1.80
C VAL A 69 -5.90 -1.24 -0.53
N ALA A 70 -6.78 -0.41 0.02
CA ALA A 70 -7.59 -0.69 1.19
C ALA A 70 -9.06 -0.84 0.79
N ALA A 71 -9.85 -1.49 1.66
CA ALA A 71 -11.26 -1.78 1.41
C ALA A 71 -12.07 -0.52 1.01
N ASP A 72 -11.85 0.58 1.73
CA ASP A 72 -12.52 1.86 1.54
C ASP A 72 -11.64 3.02 2.03
N LEU A 73 -12.15 4.24 1.86
CA LEU A 73 -11.43 5.47 2.21
C LEU A 73 -11.15 5.58 3.72
N ALA A 74 -12.04 5.06 4.58
CA ALA A 74 -11.84 5.12 6.02
C ALA A 74 -10.69 4.19 6.45
N ALA A 75 -10.61 2.99 5.87
CA ALA A 75 -9.50 2.08 6.10
C ALA A 75 -8.17 2.65 5.57
N ALA A 76 -8.19 3.29 4.40
CA ALA A 76 -7.01 3.97 3.86
C ALA A 76 -6.56 5.13 4.77
N GLN A 77 -7.49 5.95 5.27
CA GLN A 77 -7.18 7.04 6.18
C GLN A 77 -6.61 6.54 7.51
N ALA A 78 -7.16 5.46 8.08
CA ALA A 78 -6.63 4.88 9.31
C ALA A 78 -5.18 4.38 9.17
N ILE A 79 -4.83 3.81 8.00
CA ILE A 79 -3.44 3.42 7.70
C ILE A 79 -2.56 4.67 7.60
N HIS A 80 -2.98 5.69 6.85
CA HIS A 80 -2.27 6.96 6.74
C HIS A 80 -1.99 7.58 8.12
N ASP A 81 -3.02 7.69 8.96
CA ASP A 81 -2.89 8.31 10.29
C ASP A 81 -1.96 7.51 11.20
N SER A 82 -1.92 6.18 11.06
CA SER A 82 -0.97 5.34 11.81
C SER A 82 0.49 5.53 11.41
N ILE A 83 0.75 6.04 10.20
CA ILE A 83 2.10 6.34 9.71
C ILE A 83 2.55 7.72 10.18
N GLU A 84 1.63 8.68 10.19
CA GLU A 84 1.87 10.05 10.68
C GLU A 84 1.88 10.14 12.21
N ALA A 85 1.24 9.19 12.91
CA ALA A 85 1.28 9.14 14.36
C ALA A 85 2.74 8.95 14.84
N PRO A 86 3.20 9.75 15.82
CA PRO A 86 4.51 9.54 16.41
C PRO A 86 4.59 8.12 16.96
N LEU A 87 5.60 7.37 16.51
CA LEU A 87 5.88 6.02 17.00
C LEU A 87 6.03 6.08 18.52
N VAL A 88 5.02 5.57 19.25
CA VAL A 88 5.11 5.44 20.70
C VAL A 88 6.20 4.40 20.99
N PRO A 89 7.26 4.74 21.74
CA PRO A 89 8.33 3.82 22.09
C PRO A 89 7.86 2.65 22.96
#